data_AF-A0A2R6AFV0-F1
#
_entry.id   AF-A0A2R6AFV0-F1
#
_cell.length_a   1.000
_cell.length_b   1.000
_cell.length_c   1.000
_cell.angle_alpha   90.00
_cell.angle_beta   90.00
_cell.angle_gamma   90.00
#
_symmetry.space_group_name_H-M   'P 1'
#
loop_
_entity.id
_entity.type
_entity.pdbx_description
1 polymer ?
#
loop_
_entity_poly.entity_id
_entity_poly.type
_entity_poly.pdbx_seq_one_letter_code
_entity_poly.pdbx_strand_id
1 'polypeptide(L)'
;MYKLIRNEWNLTLHDFSDKLIRALDKNLVMIIGLDEDASVYDSNVLVVVDSLSEEVRKAVASAALEVNEKHECVISYYLTTKDERLLDEFEKVANSIK
;
A
#
# COMPACT_ATOMS: atom_id res chain seq x y z
N MET A 1 -27.76 0.36 -15.88
CA MET A 1 -27.21 0.95 -14.65
C MET A 1 -25.72 1.07 -14.86
N TYR A 2 -25.24 2.27 -15.22
CA TYR A 2 -23.81 2.49 -15.43
C TYR A 2 -23.16 2.60 -14.06
N LYS A 3 -22.44 1.55 -13.63
CA LYS A 3 -21.54 1.64 -12.49
C LYS A 3 -20.41 2.55 -12.98
N LEU A 4 -20.48 3.84 -12.66
CA LEU A 4 -19.32 4.71 -12.74
C LEU A 4 -18.24 3.98 -11.93
N ILE A 5 -17.24 3.41 -12.61
CA ILE A 5 -16.03 2.90 -11.98
C ILE A 5 -15.29 4.14 -11.49
N ARG A 6 -15.82 4.79 -10.44
CA ARG A 6 -14.97 5.52 -9.52
C ARG A 6 -14.10 4.43 -8.94
N ASN A 7 -12.82 4.47 -9.28
CA ASN A 7 -11.86 3.50 -8.80
C ASN A 7 -11.61 3.86 -7.32
N GLU A 8 -12.58 3.53 -6.45
CA GLU A 8 -12.53 3.76 -5.00
C GLU A 8 -11.24 3.18 -4.42
N TRP A 9 -10.77 2.08 -4.99
CA TRP A 9 -9.45 1.54 -4.73
C TRP A 9 -8.31 2.55 -4.98
N ASN A 10 -8.30 3.22 -6.14
CA ASN A 10 -7.28 4.25 -6.42
C ASN A 10 -7.36 5.42 -5.44
N LEU A 11 -8.56 5.82 -5.00
CA LEU A 11 -8.73 6.87 -4.00
C LEU A 11 -8.20 6.41 -2.63
N THR A 12 -8.54 5.18 -2.24
CA THR A 12 -8.05 4.54 -1.01
C THR A 12 -6.52 4.47 -1.00
N LEU A 13 -5.92 4.00 -2.09
CA LEU A 13 -4.47 3.88 -2.25
C LEU A 13 -3.78 5.25 -2.27
N HIS A 14 -4.40 6.26 -2.92
CA HIS A 14 -3.91 7.63 -2.93
C HIS A 14 -3.89 8.22 -1.51
N ASP A 15 -4.99 8.10 -0.76
CA ASP A 15 -5.09 8.60 0.62
C ASP A 15 -4.09 7.92 1.55
N PHE A 16 -3.89 6.61 1.39
CA PHE A 16 -2.87 5.86 2.13
C PHE A 16 -1.47 6.36 1.78
N SER A 17 -1.17 6.52 0.50
CA SER A 17 0.14 7.00 0.02
C SER A 17 0.45 8.41 0.53
N ASP A 18 -0.51 9.34 0.46
CA ASP A 18 -0.39 10.70 0.95
C ASP A 18 -0.09 10.75 2.45
N LYS A 19 -0.72 9.87 3.24
CA LYS A 19 -0.45 9.75 4.67
C LYS A 19 0.97 9.26 4.93
N LEU A 20 1.42 8.22 4.21
CA LEU A 20 2.76 7.67 4.38
C LEU A 20 3.85 8.67 3.97
N ILE A 21 3.66 9.40 2.86
CA ILE A 21 4.60 10.44 2.42
C ILE A 21 4.78 11.49 3.52
N ARG A 22 3.70 11.94 4.16
CA ARG A 22 3.76 12.95 5.23
C ARG A 22 4.34 12.40 6.53
N ALA A 23 4.05 11.13 6.87
CA ALA A 23 4.44 10.54 8.14
C ALA A 23 5.89 10.03 8.16
N LEU A 24 6.37 9.52 7.03
CA LEU A 24 7.67 8.87 6.92
C LEU A 24 8.73 9.76 6.25
N ASP A 25 8.31 10.82 5.54
CA ASP A 25 9.19 11.77 4.84
C ASP A 25 10.28 11.02 4.04
N LYS A 26 11.56 11.27 4.32
CA LYS A 26 12.70 10.65 3.62
C LYS A 26 12.86 9.15 3.87
N ASN A 27 12.21 8.60 4.89
CA ASN A 27 12.30 7.17 5.19
C ASN A 27 11.40 6.33 4.29
N LEU A 28 10.42 6.94 3.59
CA LEU A 28 9.63 6.24 2.58
C LEU A 28 10.42 6.12 1.28
N VAL A 29 10.66 4.89 0.84
CA VAL A 29 11.40 4.61 -0.41
C VAL A 29 10.42 4.40 -1.56
N MET A 30 9.39 3.59 -1.34
CA MET A 30 8.47 3.20 -2.40
C MET A 30 7.17 2.62 -1.83
N ILE A 31 6.09 2.75 -2.60
CA ILE A 31 4.81 2.09 -2.37
C ILE A 31 4.42 1.39 -3.67
N ILE A 32 4.03 0.12 -3.60
CA ILE A 32 3.44 -0.62 -4.72
C ILE A 32 2.05 -1.07 -4.30
N GLY A 33 1.01 -0.51 -4.91
CA GLY A 33 -0.35 -1.02 -4.79
C GLY A 33 -0.66 -1.98 -5.92
N LEU A 34 -1.20 -3.15 -5.58
CA LEU A 34 -1.82 -4.08 -6.52
C LEU A 34 -3.27 -3.66 -6.79
N ASP A 35 -4.02 -4.42 -7.60
CA ASP A 35 -5.48 -4.28 -7.65
C ASP A 35 -6.11 -4.76 -6.32
N GLU A 36 -7.32 -4.27 -6.02
CA GLU A 36 -8.04 -4.56 -4.76
C GLU A 36 -8.15 -6.08 -4.47
N ASP A 37 -8.45 -6.87 -5.50
CA ASP A 37 -8.63 -8.32 -5.42
C ASP A 37 -7.31 -9.12 -5.53
N ALA A 38 -6.18 -8.44 -5.77
CA ALA A 38 -4.88 -9.07 -5.95
C ALA A 38 -4.05 -8.97 -4.66
N SER A 39 -3.29 -10.02 -4.34
CA SER A 39 -2.43 -10.03 -3.16
C SER A 39 -1.17 -10.86 -3.35
N VAL A 40 -0.13 -10.48 -2.61
CA VAL A 40 1.11 -11.22 -2.40
C VAL A 40 1.31 -11.34 -0.89
N TYR A 41 1.43 -12.57 -0.38
CA TYR A 41 1.42 -12.85 1.08
C TYR A 41 0.25 -12.16 1.83
N ASP A 42 -0.97 -12.32 1.31
CA ASP A 42 -2.20 -11.73 1.86
C ASP A 42 -2.18 -10.19 1.94
N SER A 43 -1.23 -9.54 1.28
CA SER A 43 -1.05 -8.09 1.24
C SER A 43 -1.27 -7.57 -0.18
N ASN A 44 -2.14 -6.57 -0.34
CA ASN A 44 -2.40 -5.90 -1.62
C ASN A 44 -1.56 -4.63 -1.80
N VAL A 45 -0.84 -4.19 -0.76
CA VAL A 45 0.08 -3.06 -0.82
C VAL A 45 1.44 -3.44 -0.24
N LEU A 46 2.51 -3.12 -0.95
CA LEU A 46 3.88 -3.18 -0.44
C LEU A 46 4.34 -1.77 -0.06
N VAL A 47 4.86 -1.63 1.16
CA VAL A 47 5.48 -0.40 1.67
C VAL A 47 6.95 -0.68 1.92
N VAL A 48 7.81 0.06 1.22
CA VAL A 48 9.26 -0.05 1.33
C VAL A 48 9.81 1.19 2.00
N VAL A 49 10.57 0.98 3.08
CA VAL A 49 11.23 2.04 3.84
C VAL A 49 12.74 1.86 3.84
N ASP A 50 13.48 2.94 4.12
CA ASP A 50 14.94 2.90 4.21
C ASP A 50 15.39 2.18 5.48
N SER A 51 14.73 2.46 6.61
CA SER A 51 14.96 1.80 7.88
C SER A 51 13.66 1.46 8.62
N LEU A 52 13.66 0.33 9.33
CA LEU A 52 12.55 -0.11 10.17
C LEU A 52 12.77 0.30 11.62
N SER A 53 11.91 1.19 12.12
CA SER A 53 11.79 1.52 13.54
C SER A 53 10.39 1.21 14.06
N GLU A 54 10.21 1.23 15.39
CA GLU A 54 8.88 1.05 16.00
C GLU A 54 7.93 2.20 15.60
N GLU A 55 8.45 3.42 15.49
CA GLU A 55 7.72 4.61 15.05
C GLU A 55 7.22 4.44 13.61
N VAL A 56 8.06 3.91 12.72
CA VAL A 56 7.70 3.62 11.33
C VAL A 56 6.57 2.58 11.27
N ARG A 57 6.70 1.49 12.02
CA ARG A 57 5.65 0.45 12.10
C ARG A 57 4.33 1.02 12.59
N LYS A 58 4.37 1.83 13.66
CA LYS A 58 3.17 2.50 14.20
C LYS A 58 2.57 3.46 13.19
N ALA A 59 3.38 4.27 12.52
CA ALA A 59 2.91 5.23 11.52
C ALA A 59 2.18 4.54 10.36
N VAL A 60 2.75 3.46 9.82
CA VAL A 60 2.13 2.69 8.73
C VAL A 60 0.84 2.01 9.20
N ALA A 61 0.85 1.39 10.38
CA ALA A 61 -0.34 0.75 10.95
C ALA A 61 -1.48 1.75 11.20
N SER A 62 -1.18 2.90 11.80
CA SER A 62 -2.15 3.98 12.03
C SER A 62 -2.70 4.52 10.71
N ALA A 63 -1.86 4.72 9.69
CA ALA A 63 -2.31 5.16 8.38
C ALA A 63 -3.27 4.16 7.73
N ALA A 64 -2.97 2.85 7.81
CA ALA A 64 -3.83 1.81 7.25
C ALA A 64 -5.18 1.74 7.97
N LEU A 65 -5.18 1.79 9.31
CA LEU A 65 -6.41 1.81 10.11
C LEU A 65 -7.28 3.01 9.75
N GLU A 66 -6.72 4.22 9.74
CA GLU A 66 -7.47 5.44 9.44
C GLU A 66 -8.03 5.48 8.01
N VAL A 67 -7.36 4.84 7.05
CA VAL A 67 -7.85 4.74 5.66
C VAL A 67 -8.95 3.68 5.56
N ASN A 68 -8.74 2.50 6.16
CA ASN A 68 -9.71 1.41 6.15
C ASN A 68 -11.01 1.76 6.92
N GLU A 69 -10.97 2.70 7.86
CA GLU A 69 -12.18 3.24 8.51
C GLU A 69 -12.96 4.22 7.62
N LYS A 70 -12.31 4.83 6.62
CA LYS A 70 -12.89 5.88 5.76
C LYS A 70 -13.38 5.37 4.41
N HIS A 71 -12.79 4.31 3.91
CA HIS A 71 -13.04 3.74 2.60
C HIS A 71 -13.67 2.35 2.72
N GLU A 72 -14.45 1.94 1.71
CA GLU A 72 -15.02 0.58 1.68
C GLU A 72 -13.96 -0.48 1.35
N CYS A 73 -12.93 -0.10 0.58
CA CYS A 73 -11.81 -0.96 0.22
C CYS A 73 -10.83 -1.12 1.40
N VAL A 74 -10.21 -2.30 1.50
CA VAL A 74 -9.26 -2.62 2.59
C VAL A 74 -7.82 -2.59 2.07
N ILE A 75 -7.00 -1.73 2.67
CA ILE A 75 -5.54 -1.79 2.57
C ILE A 75 -5.04 -2.90 3.50
N SER A 76 -4.42 -3.93 2.91
CA SER A 76 -3.61 -4.94 3.59
C SER A 76 -2.17 -4.76 3.16
N TYR A 77 -1.31 -4.31 4.09
CA TYR A 77 0.04 -3.89 3.75
C TYR A 77 1.11 -4.89 4.20
N TYR A 78 2.15 -5.03 3.38
CA TYR A 78 3.42 -5.62 3.76
C TYR A 78 4.45 -4.51 3.94
N LEU A 79 5.07 -4.43 5.12
CA LEU A 79 6.09 -3.41 5.43
C LEU A 79 7.47 -4.04 5.48
N THR A 80 8.39 -3.55 4.66
CA THR A 80 9.76 -4.07 4.58
C THR A 80 10.79 -2.96 4.32
N THR A 81 12.05 -3.27 4.58
CA THR A 81 13.17 -2.57 3.91
C THR A 81 13.36 -3.09 2.50
N LYS A 82 14.28 -2.52 1.72
CA LYS A 82 14.62 -3.03 0.37
C LYS A 82 14.89 -4.54 0.40
N ASP A 83 13.97 -5.31 -0.18
CA ASP A 83 14.06 -6.76 -0.42
C ASP A 83 13.70 -7.00 -1.89
N GLU A 84 14.72 -7.31 -2.69
CA GLU A 84 14.57 -7.48 -4.14
C GLU A 84 13.60 -8.60 -4.52
N ARG A 85 13.49 -9.66 -3.71
CA ARG A 85 12.59 -10.78 -4.02
C ARG A 85 11.13 -10.39 -3.87
N LEU A 86 10.81 -9.64 -2.81
CA LEU A 86 9.46 -9.13 -2.59
C LEU A 86 9.06 -8.12 -3.65
N LEU A 87 10.00 -7.25 -4.06
CA LEU A 87 9.78 -6.31 -5.16
C LEU A 87 9.41 -7.04 -6.45
N ASP A 88 10.20 -8.04 -6.83
CA ASP A 88 9.95 -8.84 -8.03
C ASP A 88 8.58 -9.54 -7.99
N GLU A 89 8.15 -10.05 -6.84
CA GLU A 89 6.85 -10.71 -6.70
C GLU A 89 5.68 -9.73 -6.84
N PHE A 90 5.73 -8.58 -6.16
CA PHE A 90 4.72 -7.54 -6.29
C PHE A 90 4.68 -6.95 -7.72
N GLU A 91 5.83 -6.68 -8.33
CA GLU A 91 5.91 -6.18 -9.71
C GLU A 91 5.37 -7.18 -10.73
N LYS A 92 5.62 -8.48 -10.56
CA LYS A 92 5.05 -9.53 -11.44
C LYS A 92 3.53 -9.53 -11.38
N VAL A 93 2.95 -9.48 -10.18
CA VAL A 93 1.49 -9.46 -10.02
C VAL A 93 0.91 -8.18 -10.59
N ALA A 94 1.49 -7.01 -10.27
CA ALA A 94 1.05 -5.72 -10.81
C ALA A 94 1.06 -5.67 -12.34
N ASN A 95 2.03 -6.33 -12.98
CA ASN A 95 2.13 -6.37 -14.45
C ASN A 95 1.29 -7.48 -15.11
N SER A 96 0.80 -8.45 -14.34
CA SER A 96 0.02 -9.59 -14.88
C SER A 96 -1.46 -9.24 -15.12
N ILE A 97 -1.94 -8.09 -14.63
CA ILE A 97 -3.35 -7.66 -14.70
C ILE A 97 -3.55 -6.58 -15.80
N LYS A 98 -2.69 -6.56 -16.84
CA LYS A 98 -2.85 -5.70 -18.02
C LYS A 98 -3.66 -6.34 -19.14
#